data_AF-R4Z0L1-F1
#
_entry.id   AF-R4Z0L1-F1
#
_cell.length_a   1.000
_cell.length_b   1.000
_cell.length_c   1.000
_cell.angle_alpha   90.00
_cell.angle_beta   90.00
_cell.angle_gamma   90.00
#
_symmetry.space_group_name_H-M   'P 1'
#
loop_
_entity.id
_entity.type
_entity.pdbx_description
1 polymer ?
#
loop_
_entity_poly.entity_id
_entity_poly.type
_entity_poly.pdbx_seq_one_letter_code
_entity_poly.pdbx_strand_id
1 'polypeptide(L)'
;MSPRQKLSPLQETEARRVAAAEAKANKKERTFSDEEKAKRKERVEKAKDALKRSAELKGDHVPPARKSLKTFLQNLNGPNQPDDARFEMMVEAPFKVPPKKKTNDRRF
;
A
#
# COMPACT_ATOMS: atom_id res chain seq x y z
N MET A 1 -28.33 26.07 18.01
CA MET A 1 -27.37 24.94 18.06
C MET A 1 -28.18 23.64 18.05
N SER A 2 -28.39 23.03 16.87
CA SER A 2 -29.17 21.79 16.78
C SER A 2 -28.32 20.58 17.20
N PRO A 3 -28.84 19.66 18.03
CA PRO A 3 -28.07 18.51 18.51
C PRO A 3 -27.82 17.51 17.36
N ARG A 4 -26.56 17.10 17.18
CA ARG A 4 -26.16 16.02 16.25
C ARG A 4 -26.90 14.73 16.60
N GLN A 5 -27.87 14.34 15.78
CA GLN A 5 -28.55 13.06 15.90
C GLN A 5 -27.51 11.94 15.70
N LYS A 6 -27.27 11.15 16.76
CA LYS A 6 -26.43 9.96 16.69
C LYS A 6 -27.25 8.85 16.03
N LEU A 7 -26.79 8.36 14.87
CA LEU A 7 -27.41 7.22 14.18
C LEU A 7 -27.37 5.98 15.08
N SER A 8 -28.44 5.17 15.07
CA SER A 8 -28.43 3.90 15.79
C SER A 8 -27.44 2.93 15.14
N PRO A 9 -26.91 1.93 15.87
CA PRO A 9 -25.94 0.98 15.32
C PRO A 9 -26.41 0.30 14.03
N LEU A 10 -27.72 0.05 13.89
CA LEU A 10 -28.30 -0.51 12.68
C LEU A 10 -28.26 0.48 11.51
N GLN A 11 -28.56 1.76 11.76
CA GLN A 11 -28.50 2.80 10.74
C GLN A 11 -27.06 3.09 10.28
N GLU A 12 -26.06 2.96 11.17
CA GLU A 12 -24.65 3.03 10.78
C GLU A 12 -24.24 1.88 9.84
N THR A 13 -24.75 0.67 10.08
CA THR A 13 -24.44 -0.48 9.21
C THR A 13 -25.08 -0.34 7.83
N GLU A 14 -26.32 0.16 7.77
CA GLU A 14 -26.99 0.43 6.50
C GLU A 14 -26.32 1.58 5.74
N ALA A 15 -25.95 2.67 6.42
CA ALA A 15 -25.20 3.76 5.82
C ALA A 15 -23.85 3.28 5.22
N ARG A 16 -23.15 2.37 5.90
CA ARG A 16 -21.91 1.76 5.37
C ARG A 16 -22.18 0.86 4.16
N ARG A 17 -23.28 0.11 4.15
CA ARG A 17 -23.66 -0.74 3.01
C ARG A 17 -24.04 0.10 1.79
N VAL A 18 -24.80 1.18 1.98
CA VAL A 18 -25.20 2.11 0.93
C VAL A 18 -23.97 2.84 0.38
N ALA A 19 -23.11 3.39 1.23
CA ALA A 19 -21.87 4.04 0.80
C ALA A 19 -20.92 3.08 0.05
N ALA A 20 -20.84 1.81 0.45
CA ALA A 20 -20.05 0.81 -0.25
C ALA A 20 -20.67 0.40 -1.60
N ALA A 21 -22.00 0.42 -1.74
CA ALA A 21 -22.70 0.17 -3.00
C ALA A 21 -22.55 1.34 -3.98
N GLU A 22 -22.67 2.58 -3.50
CA GLU A 22 -22.47 3.79 -4.30
C GLU A 22 -21.02 3.93 -4.78
N ALA A 23 -20.04 3.58 -3.94
CA ALA A 23 -18.63 3.54 -4.32
C ALA A 23 -18.33 2.46 -5.38
N LYS A 24 -19.09 1.36 -5.40
CA LYS A 24 -19.00 0.34 -6.45
C LYS A 24 -19.70 0.76 -7.74
N ALA A 25 -20.82 1.47 -7.66
CA ALA A 25 -21.58 1.94 -8.81
C ALA A 25 -20.87 3.08 -9.58
N ASN A 26 -20.14 3.96 -8.90
CA ASN A 26 -19.34 5.02 -9.53
C ASN A 26 -17.98 4.55 -10.08
N LYS A 27 -17.72 3.25 -10.09
CA LYS A 27 -16.45 2.68 -10.53
C LYS A 27 -16.37 2.72 -12.06
N LYS A 28 -15.92 3.86 -12.60
CA LYS A 28 -15.60 3.99 -14.03
C LYS A 28 -14.58 2.92 -14.42
N GLU A 29 -14.84 2.21 -15.51
CA GLU A 29 -13.85 1.33 -16.14
C GLU A 29 -12.66 2.18 -16.56
N ARG A 30 -11.55 2.05 -15.82
CA ARG A 30 -10.30 2.73 -16.17
C ARG A 30 -9.75 2.06 -17.42
N THR A 31 -9.92 2.71 -18.57
CA THR A 31 -9.17 2.42 -19.78
C THR A 31 -7.75 2.94 -19.59
N PHE A 32 -6.83 2.02 -19.32
CA PHE A 32 -5.43 2.40 -19.14
C PHE A 32 -4.71 2.44 -20.49
N SER A 33 -3.92 3.47 -20.72
CA SER A 33 -3.07 3.58 -21.92
C SER A 33 -1.96 2.52 -21.90
N ASP A 34 -1.34 2.25 -23.05
CA ASP A 34 -0.27 1.25 -23.14
C ASP A 34 0.99 1.65 -22.35
N GLU A 35 1.24 2.95 -22.20
CA GLU A 35 2.30 3.49 -21.34
C GLU A 35 2.06 3.16 -19.85
N GLU A 36 0.82 3.24 -19.38
CA GLU A 36 0.47 2.85 -18.02
C GLU A 36 0.53 1.34 -17.82
N LYS A 37 0.30 0.53 -18.88
CA LYS A 37 0.51 -0.92 -18.85
C LYS A 37 1.99 -1.27 -18.76
N ALA A 38 2.86 -0.55 -19.47
CA ALA A 38 4.31 -0.73 -19.41
C ALA A 38 4.85 -0.43 -18.01
N LYS A 39 4.53 0.74 -17.45
CA LYS A 39 4.91 1.11 -16.06
C LYS A 39 4.40 0.10 -15.04
N ARG A 40 3.20 -0.46 -15.24
CA ARG A 40 2.68 -1.53 -14.39
C ARG A 40 3.51 -2.81 -14.46
N LYS A 41 3.92 -3.24 -15.66
CA LYS A 41 4.81 -4.40 -15.80
C LYS A 41 6.12 -4.17 -15.06
N GLU A 42 6.74 -3.01 -15.23
CA GLU A 42 7.97 -2.63 -14.52
C GLU A 42 7.80 -2.66 -13.00
N ARG A 43 6.68 -2.14 -12.47
CA ARG A 43 6.38 -2.23 -11.03
C ARG A 43 6.21 -3.68 -10.57
N VAL A 44 5.52 -4.51 -11.34
CA VAL A 44 5.33 -5.93 -11.01
C VAL A 44 6.68 -6.66 -10.95
N GLU A 45 7.57 -6.39 -11.90
CA GLU A 45 8.91 -6.98 -11.92
C GLU A 45 9.74 -6.50 -10.72
N LYS A 46 9.77 -5.18 -10.45
CA LYS A 46 10.44 -4.63 -9.26
C LYS A 46 9.90 -5.22 -7.95
N ALA A 47 8.58 -5.39 -7.82
CA ALA A 47 7.97 -5.98 -6.63
C ALA A 47 8.35 -7.46 -6.45
N LYS A 48 8.35 -8.24 -7.53
CA LYS A 48 8.77 -9.64 -7.51
C LYS A 48 10.25 -9.77 -7.16
N ASP A 49 11.08 -8.92 -7.74
CA ASP A 49 12.51 -8.90 -7.47
C ASP A 49 12.82 -8.49 -6.02
N ALA A 50 12.13 -7.46 -5.51
CA ALA A 50 12.21 -7.07 -4.10
C ALA A 50 11.78 -8.20 -3.16
N LEU A 51 10.73 -8.96 -3.50
CA LEU A 51 10.35 -10.15 -2.73
C LEU A 51 11.44 -11.23 -2.73
N LYS A 52 12.09 -11.48 -3.87
CA LYS A 52 13.23 -12.42 -3.97
C LYS A 52 14.41 -11.95 -3.11
N ARG A 53 14.85 -10.69 -3.27
CA ARG A 53 15.93 -10.10 -2.46
C ARG A 53 15.60 -10.12 -0.98
N SER A 54 14.34 -9.85 -0.63
CA SER A 54 13.91 -9.88 0.76
C SER A 54 14.01 -11.26 1.37
N ALA A 55 13.96 -12.36 0.60
CA ALA A 55 13.97 -13.74 1.10
C ALA A 55 15.20 -14.03 1.98
N GLU A 56 16.34 -13.44 1.63
CA GLU A 56 17.63 -13.58 2.32
C GLU A 56 17.80 -12.56 3.47
N LEU A 57 16.99 -11.49 3.49
CA LEU A 57 17.01 -10.48 4.54
C LEU A 57 16.29 -10.97 5.79
N LYS A 58 16.89 -10.65 6.95
CA LYS A 58 16.38 -10.98 8.28
C LYS A 58 16.19 -9.69 9.07
N GLY A 59 15.07 -9.57 9.76
CA GLY A 59 14.74 -8.42 10.60
C GLY A 59 13.23 -8.28 10.79
N ASP A 60 12.81 -7.69 11.91
CA ASP A 60 11.39 -7.57 12.28
C ASP A 60 10.58 -6.71 11.29
N HIS A 61 11.27 -5.87 10.52
CA HIS A 61 10.69 -5.04 9.46
C HIS A 61 10.44 -5.81 8.14
N VAL A 62 11.07 -6.98 7.94
CA VAL A 62 10.99 -7.75 6.70
C VAL A 62 9.61 -8.40 6.50
N PRO A 63 9.00 -9.09 7.49
CA PRO A 63 7.65 -9.65 7.34
C PRO A 63 6.56 -8.63 6.97
N PRO A 64 6.42 -7.46 7.63
CA PRO A 64 5.41 -6.48 7.25
C PRO A 64 5.68 -5.87 5.87
N ALA A 65 6.95 -5.67 5.48
CA ALA A 65 7.33 -5.21 4.15
C ALA A 65 6.92 -6.22 3.05
N ARG A 66 7.22 -7.50 3.25
CA ARG A 66 6.80 -8.58 2.33
C ARG A 66 5.28 -8.66 2.22
N LYS A 67 4.55 -8.50 3.33
CA LYS A 67 3.07 -8.47 3.32
C LYS A 67 2.56 -7.32 2.45
N SER A 68 3.15 -6.14 2.59
CA SER A 68 2.79 -4.94 1.83
C SER A 68 2.99 -5.14 0.31
N LEU A 69 4.13 -5.69 -0.11
CA LEU A 69 4.40 -6.03 -1.52
C LEU A 69 3.46 -7.12 -2.07
N LYS A 70 3.14 -8.14 -1.26
CA LYS A 70 2.16 -9.17 -1.65
C LYS A 70 0.77 -8.58 -1.83
N THR A 71 0.32 -7.70 -0.93
CA THR A 71 -0.98 -7.01 -1.05
C THR A 71 -1.03 -6.11 -2.29
N PHE A 72 0.08 -5.45 -2.64
CA PHE A 72 0.19 -4.69 -3.89
C PHE A 72 -0.04 -5.58 -5.12
N LEU A 73 0.61 -6.75 -5.17
CA LEU A 73 0.45 -7.71 -6.26
C LEU A 73 -0.96 -8.34 -6.30
N GLN A 74 -1.57 -8.62 -5.14
CA GLN A 74 -2.93 -9.17 -5.07
C GLN A 74 -3.99 -8.19 -5.56
N ASN A 75 -3.80 -6.90 -5.28
CA ASN A 75 -4.73 -5.85 -5.67
C ASN A 75 -4.35 -5.18 -6.99
N LEU A 76 -3.61 -5.86 -7.87
CA LEU A 76 -3.25 -5.35 -9.20
C LEU A 76 -4.52 -4.90 -9.94
N ASN A 77 -4.51 -3.67 -10.46
CA ASN A 77 -5.65 -3.01 -11.09
C ASN A 77 -6.81 -2.64 -10.14
N GLY A 78 -6.61 -2.73 -8.83
CA GLY A 78 -7.52 -2.19 -7.83
C GLY A 78 -7.58 -0.65 -7.88
N PRO A 79 -8.67 -0.05 -7.39
CA PRO A 79 -8.86 1.41 -7.43
C PRO A 79 -7.82 2.19 -6.62
N ASN A 80 -7.27 1.58 -5.56
CA ASN A 80 -6.30 2.19 -4.63
C ASN A 80 -4.89 1.63 -4.81
N GLN A 81 -4.42 1.57 -6.06
CA GLN A 81 -3.01 1.27 -6.33
C GLN A 81 -2.12 2.39 -5.78
N PRO A 82 -0.98 2.08 -5.14
CA PRO A 82 -0.01 3.09 -4.74
C PRO A 82 0.53 3.80 -5.97
N ASP A 83 0.74 5.11 -5.84
CA ASP A 83 1.48 5.90 -6.83
C ASP A 83 2.95 5.44 -6.92
N ASP A 84 3.65 5.89 -7.96
CA ASP A 84 5.03 5.45 -8.24
C ASP A 84 5.96 5.75 -7.06
N ALA A 85 5.80 6.91 -6.40
CA ALA A 85 6.60 7.31 -5.24
C ALA A 85 6.35 6.41 -4.02
N ARG A 86 5.10 6.08 -3.71
CA ARG A 86 4.75 5.16 -2.62
C ARG A 86 5.19 3.73 -2.91
N PHE A 87 5.12 3.32 -4.18
CA PHE A 87 5.62 2.02 -4.61
C PHE A 87 7.14 1.92 -4.42
N GLU A 88 7.90 2.95 -4.81
CA GLU A 88 9.35 3.00 -4.57
C GLU A 88 9.68 2.96 -3.07
N MET A 89 8.95 3.72 -2.24
CA MET A 89 9.10 3.65 -0.78
C MET A 89 8.81 2.24 -0.23
N MET A 90 7.84 1.51 -0.77
CA MET A 90 7.50 0.15 -0.37
C MET A 90 8.58 -0.87 -0.77
N VAL A 91 9.29 -0.63 -1.87
CA VAL A 91 10.36 -1.49 -2.40
C VAL A 91 11.71 -1.19 -1.75
N GLU A 92 12.00 0.06 -1.43
CA GLU A 92 13.35 0.47 -1.02
C GLU A 92 13.47 0.65 0.51
N ALA A 93 12.55 1.39 1.13
CA ALA A 93 12.68 1.80 2.54
C ALA A 93 12.72 0.63 3.54
N PRO A 94 11.97 -0.47 3.38
CA PRO A 94 12.01 -1.55 4.34
C PRO A 94 13.20 -2.49 4.16
N PHE A 95 13.86 -2.50 3.00
CA PHE A 95 14.96 -3.44 2.71
C PHE A 95 16.33 -2.78 2.65
N LYS A 96 16.39 -1.45 2.71
CA LYS A 96 17.63 -0.72 2.90
C LYS A 96 18.08 -0.89 4.34
N VAL A 97 19.26 -1.47 4.56
CA VAL A 97 19.88 -1.55 5.88
C VAL A 97 19.91 -0.13 6.45
N PRO A 98 19.25 0.14 7.59
CA PRO A 98 19.28 1.48 8.18
C PRO A 98 20.74 1.90 8.33
N PRO A 99 21.13 3.12 7.94
CA PRO A 99 22.49 3.58 8.20
C PRO A 99 22.75 3.38 9.69
N LYS A 100 23.71 2.51 10.04
CA LYS A 100 24.12 2.29 11.43
C LYS A 100 24.35 3.67 12.00
N LYS A 101 23.52 4.10 12.96
CA LYS A 101 23.78 5.35 13.68
C LYS A 101 25.20 5.20 14.22
N LYS A 102 26.13 6.03 13.74
CA LYS A 102 27.42 6.21 14.40
C LYS A 102 27.07 6.58 15.83
N THR A 103 27.19 5.63 16.75
CA THR A 103 27.24 5.92 18.18
C THR A 103 28.41 6.87 18.33
N ASN A 104 28.08 8.15 18.50
CA ASN A 104 29.05 9.15 18.88
C ASN A 104 29.38 8.83 20.34
N ASP A 105 30.34 7.92 20.53
CA ASP A 105 30.99 7.61 21.80
C ASP A 105 31.84 8.85 22.17
N ARG A 106 31.16 9.98 22.41
CA ARG A 106 31.73 11.11 23.13
C ARG A 106 31.59 10.77 24.61
N ARG A 107 32.48 9.88 25.06
CA ARG A 107 32.83 9.74 26.47
C ARG A 107 33.43 11.07 26.90
N PHE A 108 32.66 11.80 27.69
CA PHE A 108 33.20 12.69 28.72
C PHE A 108 33.54 11.84 29.94
#